data_AF-A0A0H4WK20-F1
#
_entry.id   AF-A0A0H4WK20-F1
#
_cell.length_a   1.000
_cell.length_b   1.000
_cell.length_c   1.000
_cell.angle_alpha   90.00
_cell.angle_beta   90.00
_cell.angle_gamma   90.00
#
_symmetry.space_group_name_H-M   'P 1'
#
loop_
_entity.id
_entity.type
_entity.pdbx_description
1 polymer ?
#
loop_
_entity_poly.entity_id
_entity_poly.type
_entity_poly.pdbx_seq_one_letter_code
_entity_poly.pdbx_strand_id
1 'polypeptide(L)'
;MAGDPEALEETVSSSLEELDFPFEAQCRVALPDSARAFVVVDLPEIEDVIPEVRQRALKNGTLKDVRRTKAERNADYLHLIAGISLLLARTAIGAGPTLRRVHVAAYTQRRRRGSGLIADEYVYEVVFERQEVTGWSPATVDPAQVLLATAKSRLDLRDNGELKRIDPPEWMAELSTSL
;
A
#
# COMPACT_ATOMS: atom_id res chain seq x y z
N MET A 1 2.74 14.57 -28.33
CA MET A 1 3.93 13.71 -28.21
C MET A 1 3.52 12.52 -27.38
N ALA A 2 3.50 11.32 -27.95
CA ALA A 2 3.42 10.11 -27.12
C ALA A 2 4.82 9.91 -26.53
N GLY A 3 4.93 9.87 -25.21
CA GLY A 3 6.18 9.51 -24.55
C GLY A 3 6.55 8.08 -24.89
N ASP A 4 7.84 7.80 -24.98
CA ASP A 4 8.36 6.45 -25.13
C ASP A 4 7.95 5.62 -23.89
N PRO A 5 7.14 4.55 -24.04
CA PRO A 5 6.67 3.75 -22.90
C PRO A 5 7.80 3.17 -22.06
N GLU A 6 8.93 2.81 -22.66
CA GLU A 6 10.09 2.25 -21.95
C GLU A 6 10.72 3.32 -21.05
N ALA A 7 10.97 4.51 -21.59
CA ALA A 7 11.49 5.64 -20.83
C ALA A 7 10.52 6.08 -19.71
N LEU A 8 9.22 5.99 -19.96
CA LEU A 8 8.19 6.30 -18.97
C LEU A 8 8.21 5.29 -17.81
N GLU A 9 8.32 4.00 -18.11
CA GLU A 9 8.42 2.94 -17.10
C GLU A 9 9.69 3.10 -16.25
N GLU A 10 10.84 3.34 -16.89
CA GLU A 10 12.11 3.60 -16.19
C GLU A 10 12.00 4.81 -15.24
N THR A 11 11.39 5.90 -15.71
CA THR A 11 11.20 7.11 -14.91
C THR A 11 10.30 6.85 -13.70
N VAL A 12 9.20 6.12 -13.89
CA VAL A 12 8.26 5.77 -12.81
C VAL A 12 8.91 4.81 -11.83
N SER A 13 9.62 3.77 -12.30
CA SER A 13 10.32 2.81 -11.44
C SER A 13 11.37 3.52 -10.58
N SER A 14 12.24 4.32 -11.21
CA SER A 14 13.27 5.09 -10.50
C SER A 14 12.68 6.01 -9.44
N SER A 15 11.59 6.71 -9.76
CA SER A 15 10.91 7.61 -8.81
C SER A 15 10.31 6.87 -7.61
N LEU A 16 9.87 5.63 -7.80
CA LEU A 16 9.32 4.80 -6.71
C LEU A 16 10.43 4.14 -5.88
N GLU A 17 11.56 3.79 -6.50
CA GLU A 17 12.75 3.26 -5.82
C GLU A 17 13.44 4.32 -4.94
N GLU A 18 13.34 5.60 -5.28
CA GLU A 18 13.84 6.73 -4.48
C GLU A 18 13.01 7.01 -3.22
N LEU A 19 11.85 6.35 -3.04
CA LEU A 19 11.04 6.52 -1.84
C LEU A 19 11.71 5.85 -0.63
N ASP A 20 12.15 6.68 0.31
CA ASP A 20 12.75 6.24 1.56
C ASP A 20 11.68 5.87 2.60
N PHE A 21 11.40 4.58 2.72
CA PHE A 21 10.50 4.04 3.74
C PHE A 21 11.29 3.73 5.03
N PRO A 22 10.74 4.03 6.21
CA PRO A 22 11.40 3.71 7.49
C PRO A 22 11.32 2.21 7.86
N PHE A 23 10.91 1.36 6.93
CA PHE A 23 10.73 -0.09 7.05
C PHE A 23 11.01 -0.74 5.70
N GLU A 24 11.26 -2.05 5.70
CA GLU A 24 11.44 -2.79 4.45
C GLU A 24 10.12 -2.82 3.67
N ALA A 25 10.14 -2.21 2.49
CA ALA A 25 9.07 -2.25 1.50
C ALA A 25 9.70 -2.28 0.12
N GLN A 26 9.21 -3.16 -0.74
CA GLN A 26 9.69 -3.28 -2.12
C GLN A 26 8.54 -3.09 -3.09
N CYS A 27 8.79 -2.33 -4.14
CA CYS A 27 7.81 -2.07 -5.19
C CYS A 27 8.29 -2.69 -6.49
N ARG A 28 7.36 -3.28 -7.23
CA ARG A 28 7.55 -3.68 -8.63
C ARG A 28 6.56 -2.91 -9.48
N VAL A 29 7.03 -2.43 -10.62
CA VAL A 29 6.26 -1.59 -11.52
C VAL A 29 6.25 -2.23 -12.90
N ALA A 30 5.14 -2.10 -13.62
CA ALA A 30 5.13 -2.22 -15.07
C ALA A 30 4.07 -1.29 -15.67
N LEU A 31 4.31 -0.84 -16.89
CA LEU A 31 3.36 -0.02 -17.63
C LEU A 31 2.83 -0.82 -18.83
N PRO A 32 1.63 -1.42 -18.74
CA PRO A 32 1.01 -2.09 -19.89
C PRO A 32 0.74 -1.12 -21.06
N ASP A 33 0.64 0.18 -20.77
CA ASP A 33 0.60 1.26 -21.76
C ASP A 33 0.94 2.63 -21.12
N SER A 34 1.03 3.68 -21.94
CA SER A 34 1.36 5.04 -21.46
C SER A 34 0.34 5.67 -20.50
N ALA A 35 -0.85 5.08 -20.31
CA ALA A 35 -1.94 5.61 -19.49
C ALA A 35 -2.18 4.81 -18.20
N ARG A 36 -1.57 3.63 -18.04
CA ARG A 36 -1.78 2.75 -16.88
C ARG A 36 -0.44 2.29 -16.32
N ALA A 37 -0.32 2.34 -15.00
CA ALA A 37 0.77 1.70 -14.27
C ALA A 37 0.21 0.63 -13.34
N PHE A 38 0.89 -0.51 -13.28
CA PHE A 38 0.66 -1.57 -12.32
C PHE A 38 1.79 -1.53 -11.29
N VAL A 39 1.43 -1.42 -10.02
CA VAL A 39 2.36 -1.36 -8.89
C VAL A 39 2.03 -2.50 -7.94
N VAL A 40 3.01 -3.35 -7.67
CA VAL A 40 2.89 -4.40 -6.66
C VAL A 40 3.83 -4.04 -5.52
N VAL A 41 3.30 -3.95 -4.30
CA VAL A 41 4.08 -3.59 -3.11
C VAL A 41 4.12 -4.74 -2.11
N ASP A 42 5.33 -5.09 -1.68
CA ASP A 42 5.56 -5.86 -0.46
C ASP A 42 5.44 -4.93 0.74
N LEU A 43 4.47 -5.21 1.61
CA LEU A 43 4.19 -4.41 2.79
C LEU A 43 4.90 -4.99 4.01
N PRO A 44 5.37 -4.12 4.91
CA PRO A 44 5.90 -4.59 6.19
C PRO A 44 4.82 -5.34 6.98
N GLU A 45 5.22 -6.33 7.75
CA GLU A 45 4.35 -7.02 8.68
C GLU A 45 3.93 -6.09 9.83
N ILE A 46 2.69 -6.24 10.31
CA ILE A 46 2.13 -5.39 11.36
C ILE A 46 2.93 -5.46 12.67
N GLU A 47 3.55 -6.61 12.95
CA GLU A 47 4.40 -6.83 14.11
C GLU A 47 5.67 -5.96 14.11
N ASP A 48 6.18 -5.61 12.94
CA ASP A 48 7.44 -4.89 12.79
C ASP A 48 7.25 -3.37 12.79
N VAL A 49 6.08 -2.88 12.36
CA VAL A 49 5.81 -1.44 12.23
C VAL A 49 4.80 -0.88 13.22
N ILE A 50 3.90 -1.70 13.78
CA ILE A 50 2.89 -1.25 14.75
C ILE A 50 3.17 -1.84 16.14
N PRO A 51 3.60 -1.00 17.11
CA PRO A 51 3.91 -1.46 18.47
C PRO A 51 2.75 -2.19 19.16
N GLU A 52 3.07 -3.20 19.97
CA GLU A 52 2.07 -3.90 20.80
C GLU A 52 1.60 -3.09 22.01
N VAL A 53 2.43 -2.15 22.46
CA VAL A 53 2.24 -1.37 23.67
C VAL A 53 2.36 0.12 23.36
N ARG A 54 1.65 0.94 24.15
CA ARG A 54 1.83 2.39 24.18
C ARG A 54 2.17 2.84 25.59
N GLN A 55 2.95 3.90 25.71
CA GLN A 55 3.24 4.52 27.00
C GLN A 55 2.10 5.44 27.42
N ARG A 56 1.65 5.29 28.66
CA ARG A 56 0.65 6.16 29.29
C ARG A 56 1.27 6.82 30.52
N ALA A 57 1.24 8.15 30.57
CA ALA A 57 1.62 8.91 31.75
C ALA A 57 0.61 8.69 32.89
N LEU A 58 1.12 8.34 34.07
CA LEU A 58 0.35 8.24 35.30
C LEU A 58 0.36 9.58 36.05
N LYS A 59 -0.60 9.76 36.97
CA LYS A 59 -0.75 11.00 37.76
C LYS A 59 0.49 11.35 38.60
N ASN A 60 1.34 10.36 38.90
CA ASN A 60 2.58 10.52 39.66
C ASN A 60 3.81 10.80 38.76
N GLY A 61 3.62 11.08 37.47
CA GLY A 61 4.69 11.38 36.52
C GLY A 61 5.44 10.16 35.97
N THR A 62 5.09 8.95 36.39
CA THR A 62 5.69 7.71 35.84
C THR A 62 5.00 7.28 34.55
N LEU A 63 5.74 6.62 33.66
CA LEU A 63 5.21 6.01 32.44
C LEU A 63 4.86 4.55 32.70
N LYS A 64 3.72 4.11 32.16
CA LYS A 64 3.29 2.72 32.19
C LYS A 64 3.02 2.22 30.79
N ASP A 65 3.52 1.05 30.46
CA ASP A 65 3.16 0.35 29.23
C ASP A 65 1.74 -0.20 29.33
N VAL A 66 0.94 0.13 28.33
CA VAL A 66 -0.44 -0.33 28.18
C VAL A 66 -0.54 -1.07 26.86
N ARG A 67 -0.96 -2.34 26.93
CA ARG A 67 -1.18 -3.14 25.73
C ARG A 67 -2.26 -2.51 24.86
N ARG A 68 -1.96 -2.38 23.57
CA ARG A 68 -2.90 -1.93 22.55
C ARG A 68 -3.82 -3.07 22.17
N THR A 69 -5.09 -2.77 21.94
CA THR A 69 -6.06 -3.74 21.43
C THR A 69 -5.73 -4.10 19.98
N LYS A 70 -6.22 -5.26 19.51
CA LYS A 70 -6.06 -5.65 18.10
C LYS A 70 -6.70 -4.64 17.15
N ALA A 71 -7.89 -4.13 17.50
CA ALA A 71 -8.59 -3.13 16.70
C ALA A 71 -7.79 -1.83 16.56
N GLU A 72 -7.20 -1.33 17.65
CA GLU A 72 -6.32 -0.15 17.59
C GLU A 72 -5.09 -0.38 16.69
N ARG A 73 -4.43 -1.55 16.81
CA ARG A 73 -3.25 -1.85 15.98
C ARG A 73 -3.60 -2.01 14.51
N ASN A 74 -4.69 -2.71 14.22
CA ASN A 74 -5.17 -2.93 12.85
C ASN A 74 -5.60 -1.62 12.19
N ALA A 75 -6.21 -0.70 12.93
CA ALA A 75 -6.57 0.63 12.42
C ALA A 75 -5.32 1.45 12.04
N ASP A 76 -4.29 1.49 12.90
CA ASP A 76 -3.02 2.15 12.58
C ASP A 76 -2.34 1.50 11.36
N TYR A 77 -2.34 0.16 11.30
CA TYR A 77 -1.75 -0.56 10.18
C TYR A 77 -2.47 -0.25 8.87
N LEU A 78 -3.81 -0.25 8.87
CA LEU A 78 -4.60 0.13 7.70
C LEU A 78 -4.28 1.55 7.24
N HIS A 79 -4.15 2.49 8.18
CA HIS A 79 -3.80 3.86 7.86
C HIS A 79 -2.39 3.97 7.26
N LEU A 80 -1.41 3.26 7.81
CA LEU A 80 -0.05 3.19 7.29
C LEU A 80 -0.02 2.67 5.86
N ILE A 81 -0.57 1.48 5.61
CA ILE A 81 -0.49 0.84 4.29
C ILE A 81 -1.32 1.58 3.24
N ALA A 82 -2.43 2.20 3.64
CA ALA A 82 -3.20 3.06 2.75
C ALA A 82 -2.42 4.33 2.38
N GLY A 83 -1.65 4.88 3.34
CA GLY A 83 -0.73 5.99 3.12
C GLY A 83 0.35 5.64 2.11
N ILE A 84 0.96 4.45 2.24
CA ILE A 84 1.91 3.90 1.28
C ILE A 84 1.26 3.83 -0.11
N SER A 85 0.08 3.21 -0.23
CA SER A 85 -0.66 3.13 -1.50
C SER A 85 -0.88 4.48 -2.17
N LEU A 86 -1.33 5.47 -1.39
CA LEU A 86 -1.58 6.81 -1.91
C LEU A 86 -0.28 7.52 -2.32
N LEU A 87 0.79 7.33 -1.57
CA LEU A 87 2.12 7.86 -1.89
C LEU A 87 2.62 7.27 -3.21
N LEU A 88 2.59 5.94 -3.36
CA LEU A 88 3.00 5.24 -4.59
C LEU A 88 2.20 5.75 -5.80
N ALA A 89 0.87 5.86 -5.66
CA ALA A 89 0.02 6.37 -6.73
C ALA A 89 0.35 7.82 -7.12
N ARG A 90 0.56 8.71 -6.12
CA ARG A 90 0.96 10.10 -6.36
C ARG A 90 2.31 10.20 -7.04
N THR A 91 3.30 9.46 -6.57
CA THR A 91 4.65 9.45 -7.12
C THR A 91 4.64 8.96 -8.55
N ALA A 92 3.96 7.85 -8.84
CA ALA A 92 3.83 7.35 -10.21
C ALA A 92 3.12 8.36 -11.14
N ILE A 93 2.00 8.95 -10.70
CA ILE A 93 1.27 9.97 -11.48
C ILE A 93 2.10 11.24 -11.71
N GLY A 94 2.93 11.62 -10.73
CA GLY A 94 3.85 12.75 -10.83
C GLY A 94 5.00 12.49 -11.80
N ALA A 95 5.59 11.30 -11.74
CA ALA A 95 6.69 10.86 -12.61
C ALA A 95 6.24 10.60 -14.05
N GLY A 96 5.01 10.12 -14.25
CA GLY A 96 4.47 9.78 -15.57
C GLY A 96 3.30 10.67 -15.99
N PRO A 97 3.52 11.80 -16.68
CA PRO A 97 2.45 12.77 -17.03
C PRO A 97 1.30 12.20 -17.88
N THR A 98 1.55 11.14 -18.65
CA THR A 98 0.53 10.47 -19.47
C THR A 98 -0.32 9.46 -18.69
N LEU A 99 0.16 9.01 -17.51
CA LEU A 99 -0.56 8.05 -16.68
C LEU A 99 -1.89 8.64 -16.23
N ARG A 100 -2.98 7.93 -16.50
CA ARG A 100 -4.33 8.27 -16.04
C ARG A 100 -4.74 7.42 -14.86
N ARG A 101 -4.20 6.21 -14.74
CA ARG A 101 -4.53 5.24 -13.70
C ARG A 101 -3.30 4.57 -13.13
N VAL A 102 -3.31 4.35 -11.82
CA VAL A 102 -2.35 3.50 -11.13
C VAL A 102 -3.12 2.41 -10.40
N HIS A 103 -2.84 1.17 -10.74
CA HIS A 103 -3.34 0.00 -10.02
C HIS A 103 -2.29 -0.37 -8.99
N VAL A 104 -2.68 -0.46 -7.72
CA VAL A 104 -1.81 -0.89 -6.63
C VAL A 104 -2.36 -2.19 -6.08
N ALA A 105 -1.54 -3.23 -6.07
CA ALA A 105 -1.81 -4.45 -5.32
C ALA A 105 -0.75 -4.61 -4.24
N ALA A 106 -1.18 -5.05 -3.06
CA ALA A 106 -0.30 -5.17 -1.93
C ALA A 106 -0.41 -6.54 -1.30
N TYR A 107 0.74 -7.09 -0.93
CA TYR A 107 0.84 -8.32 -0.18
C TYR A 107 1.67 -8.11 1.08
N THR A 108 1.53 -9.03 2.03
CA THR A 108 2.39 -9.11 3.22
C THR A 108 2.74 -10.57 3.44
N GLN A 109 3.90 -10.81 4.03
CA GLN A 109 4.40 -12.14 4.32
C GLN A 109 3.76 -12.67 5.62
N ARG A 110 3.06 -13.81 5.53
CA ARG A 110 2.39 -14.40 6.70
C ARG A 110 2.83 -15.83 6.96
N ARG A 111 3.09 -16.13 8.22
CA ARG A 111 3.39 -17.50 8.66
C ARG A 111 2.14 -18.37 8.61
N ARG A 112 2.20 -19.44 7.82
CA ARG A 112 1.17 -20.48 7.78
C ARG A 112 1.22 -21.32 9.07
N ARG A 113 0.08 -21.35 9.78
CA ARG A 113 -0.07 -22.15 11.00
C ARG A 113 0.34 -23.60 10.76
N GLY A 114 1.20 -24.12 11.63
CA GLY A 114 1.62 -25.53 11.66
C GLY A 114 2.76 -25.92 10.71
N SER A 115 3.03 -25.15 9.64
CA SER A 115 4.09 -25.50 8.67
C SER A 115 5.37 -24.70 8.83
N GLY A 116 5.32 -23.54 9.51
CA GLY A 116 6.45 -22.60 9.61
C GLY A 116 6.75 -21.87 8.30
N LEU A 117 6.08 -22.23 7.20
CA LEU A 117 6.23 -21.58 5.89
C LEU A 117 5.69 -20.16 5.94
N ILE A 118 6.49 -19.22 5.43
CA ILE A 118 6.07 -17.86 5.13
C ILE A 118 5.48 -17.88 3.72
N ALA A 119 4.33 -17.25 3.54
CA ALA A 119 3.67 -17.13 2.25
C ALA A 119 3.22 -15.68 2.01
N ASP A 120 3.36 -15.24 0.76
CA ASP A 120 2.84 -13.95 0.33
C ASP A 120 1.32 -14.00 0.28
N GLU A 121 0.69 -13.13 1.06
CA GLU A 121 -0.77 -12.98 1.08
C GLU A 121 -1.14 -11.58 0.58
N TYR A 122 -1.79 -11.51 -0.57
CA TYR A 122 -2.41 -10.27 -1.05
C TYR A 122 -3.50 -9.83 -0.08
N VAL A 123 -3.49 -8.56 0.31
CA VAL A 123 -4.40 -8.01 1.33
C VAL A 123 -5.33 -6.94 0.78
N TYR A 124 -4.90 -6.23 -0.26
CA TYR A 124 -5.77 -5.33 -0.99
C TYR A 124 -5.30 -5.11 -2.43
N GLU A 125 -6.23 -4.60 -3.23
CA GLU A 125 -6.00 -3.99 -4.53
C GLU A 125 -6.80 -2.69 -4.61
N VAL A 126 -6.26 -1.66 -5.24
CA VAL A 126 -6.97 -0.39 -5.45
C VAL A 126 -6.54 0.25 -6.76
N VAL A 127 -7.47 0.94 -7.42
CA VAL A 127 -7.20 1.73 -8.63
C VAL A 127 -7.38 3.20 -8.33
N PHE A 128 -6.32 3.97 -8.56
CA PHE A 128 -6.32 5.42 -8.41
C PHE A 128 -6.41 6.10 -9.77
N GLU A 129 -7.39 6.99 -9.95
CA GLU A 129 -7.48 7.84 -11.14
C GLU A 129 -6.73 9.17 -10.91
N ARG A 130 -6.02 9.67 -11.93
CA ARG A 130 -5.24 10.92 -11.85
C ARG A 130 -6.08 12.09 -11.31
N GLN A 131 -7.32 12.23 -11.77
CA GLN A 131 -8.18 13.36 -11.37
C GLN A 131 -8.47 13.36 -9.86
N GLU A 132 -8.68 12.18 -9.28
CA GLU A 132 -8.95 12.03 -7.85
C GLU A 132 -7.67 12.32 -7.04
N VAL A 133 -6.56 11.68 -7.42
CA VAL A 133 -5.27 11.82 -6.75
C VAL A 133 -4.76 13.26 -6.76
N THR A 134 -4.91 13.95 -7.89
CA THR A 134 -4.48 15.36 -8.02
C THR A 134 -5.44 16.33 -7.31
N GLY A 135 -6.68 15.93 -7.08
CA GLY A 135 -7.68 16.73 -6.36
C GLY A 135 -7.56 16.66 -4.84
N TRP A 136 -7.01 15.58 -4.28
CA TRP A 136 -6.84 15.46 -2.83
C TRP A 136 -5.72 16.37 -2.31
N SER A 137 -5.95 17.03 -1.17
CA SER A 137 -4.93 17.80 -0.48
C SER A 137 -4.15 16.92 0.50
N PRO A 138 -2.80 16.89 0.46
CA PRO A 138 -2.00 16.13 1.42
C PRO A 138 -2.26 16.50 2.88
N ALA A 139 -2.68 17.74 3.16
CA ALA A 139 -2.95 18.21 4.52
C ALA A 139 -4.25 17.69 5.12
N THR A 140 -5.19 17.19 4.30
CA THR A 140 -6.55 16.85 4.75
C THR A 140 -7.02 15.47 4.29
N VAL A 141 -6.28 14.81 3.39
CA VAL A 141 -6.65 13.49 2.91
C VAL A 141 -6.45 12.44 4.00
N ASP A 142 -7.48 11.65 4.27
CA ASP A 142 -7.36 10.44 5.09
C ASP A 142 -7.14 9.24 4.16
N PRO A 143 -5.92 8.68 4.11
CA PRO A 143 -5.61 7.58 3.20
C PRO A 143 -6.47 6.33 3.46
N ALA A 144 -6.80 6.04 4.73
CA ALA A 144 -7.63 4.88 5.05
C ALA A 144 -9.04 5.05 4.47
N GLN A 145 -9.63 6.24 4.60
CA GLN A 145 -10.93 6.53 3.99
C GLN A 145 -10.87 6.44 2.46
N VAL A 146 -9.81 6.94 1.84
CA VAL A 146 -9.62 6.79 0.38
C VAL A 146 -9.61 5.32 -0.01
N LEU A 147 -8.77 4.49 0.63
CA LEU A 147 -8.67 3.07 0.31
C LEU A 147 -10.01 2.32 0.49
N LEU A 148 -10.79 2.68 1.51
CA LEU A 148 -12.09 2.07 1.81
C LEU A 148 -13.22 2.57 0.90
N ALA A 149 -13.19 3.83 0.47
CA ALA A 149 -14.27 4.47 -0.29
C ALA A 149 -14.08 4.35 -1.81
N THR A 150 -12.86 4.08 -2.28
CA THR A 150 -12.60 3.89 -3.72
C THR A 150 -13.38 2.68 -4.23
N ALA A 151 -14.32 2.91 -5.15
CA ALA A 151 -15.21 1.87 -5.67
C ALA A 151 -14.46 0.71 -6.38
N LYS A 152 -13.25 0.97 -6.86
CA LYS A 152 -12.36 -0.02 -7.49
C LYS A 152 -11.37 -0.65 -6.50
N SER A 153 -11.62 -0.52 -5.21
CA SER A 153 -10.85 -1.15 -4.14
C SER A 153 -11.41 -2.55 -3.86
N ARG A 154 -10.52 -3.52 -3.67
CA ARG A 154 -10.84 -4.89 -3.26
C ARG A 154 -10.01 -5.21 -2.02
N LEU A 155 -10.69 -5.39 -0.89
CA LEU A 155 -10.12 -5.75 0.40
C LEU A 155 -11.17 -6.48 1.22
N ASP A 156 -10.75 -7.35 2.14
CA ASP A 156 -11.63 -8.03 3.10
C ASP A 156 -11.18 -7.66 4.51
N LEU A 157 -12.04 -6.92 5.24
CA LEU A 157 -11.80 -6.55 6.63
C LEU A 157 -12.68 -7.37 7.57
N ARG A 158 -12.06 -7.87 8.64
CA ARG A 158 -12.79 -8.38 9.81
C ARG A 158 -13.33 -7.22 10.65
N ASP A 159 -14.25 -7.53 11.56
CA ASP A 159 -14.83 -6.58 12.53
C ASP A 159 -13.77 -5.88 13.41
N ASN A 160 -12.60 -6.52 13.61
CA ASN A 160 -11.46 -5.96 14.34
C ASN A 160 -10.51 -5.15 13.43
N GLY A 161 -10.85 -4.89 12.17
CA GLY A 161 -10.02 -4.18 11.19
C GLY A 161 -8.89 -5.01 10.59
N GLU A 162 -8.79 -6.31 10.87
CA GLU A 162 -7.76 -7.18 10.29
C GLU A 162 -8.03 -7.42 8.80
N LEU A 163 -7.03 -7.15 7.95
CA LEU A 163 -7.09 -7.46 6.52
C LEU A 163 -6.91 -8.95 6.29
N LYS A 164 -7.92 -9.58 5.70
CA LYS A 164 -7.82 -10.97 5.24
C LYS A 164 -7.09 -11.03 3.91
N ARG A 165 -6.58 -12.22 3.62
CA ARG A 165 -6.09 -12.58 2.29
C ARG A 165 -7.22 -12.42 1.27
N ILE A 166 -6.89 -11.81 0.14
CA ILE A 166 -7.67 -11.85 -1.11
C ILE A 166 -6.93 -12.69 -2.14
N ASP A 167 -7.61 -13.06 -3.22
CA ASP A 167 -6.95 -13.63 -4.38
C ASP A 167 -6.14 -12.55 -5.13
N PRO A 168 -5.00 -12.92 -5.76
CA PRO A 168 -4.22 -11.98 -6.55
C PRO A 168 -5.06 -11.26 -7.61
N PRO A 169 -4.74 -10.01 -7.97
CA PRO A 169 -5.35 -9.32 -9.11
C PRO A 169 -5.21 -10.09 -10.41
N GLU A 170 -6.23 -10.00 -11.27
CA GLU A 170 -6.21 -10.67 -12.58
C GLU A 170 -5.07 -10.17 -13.47
N TRP A 171 -4.75 -8.87 -13.39
CA TRP A 171 -3.67 -8.23 -14.13
C TRP A 171 -2.26 -8.66 -13.68
N MET A 172 -2.13 -9.44 -12.60
CA MET A 172 -0.85 -10.07 -12.24
C MET A 172 -0.33 -11.01 -13.35
N ALA A 173 -1.23 -11.59 -14.16
CA ALA A 173 -0.84 -12.38 -15.32
C ALA A 173 -0.12 -11.53 -16.38
N GLU A 174 -0.54 -10.28 -16.56
CA GLU A 174 0.08 -9.34 -17.49
C GLU A 174 1.52 -9.00 -17.05
N LEU A 175 1.76 -8.84 -15.74
CA LEU A 175 3.09 -8.62 -15.18
C LEU A 175 4.07 -9.77 -15.41
N SER A 176 3.58 -11.01 -15.37
CA SER A 176 4.43 -12.19 -15.59
C SER A 176 4.87 -12.38 -17.04
N THR A 177 4.26 -11.65 -17.97
CA THR A 177 4.56 -11.74 -19.42
C THR A 177 5.54 -10.64 -19.87
N SER A 178 5.75 -9.60 -19.04
CA SER A 178 6.60 -8.45 -19.34
C SER A 178 8.02 -8.55 -18.74
N LEU A 179 8.36 -9.67 -18.09
CA LEU A 179 9.70 -9.98 -17.55
C LEU A 179 10.38 -11.08 -18.36
#